data_AF-A0A3D4BBJ1-F1
#
_entry.id   AF-A0A3D4BBJ1-F1
#
_cell.length_a   1.000
_cell.length_b   1.000
_cell.length_c   1.000
_cell.angle_alpha   90.00
_cell.angle_beta   90.00
_cell.angle_gamma   90.00
#
_symmetry.space_group_name_H-M   'P 1'
#
loop_
_entity.id
_entity.type
_entity.pdbx_description
1 polymer ?
#
loop_
_entity_poly.entity_id
_entity_poly.type
_entity_poly.pdbx_seq_one_letter_code
_entity_poly.pdbx_strand_id
1 'polypeptide(L)'
;MSHYTVEQFLADSRQTFQGKGVRAGLEEVRLKVEDLLENPRLLEDYVDMEAYAGHSVIGHDAETDVYVIVHGGRKGNKSSPHDHGPCSVIYGNYTGHTTMRRWKRLDDGGS
;
A
#
# COMPACT_ATOMS: atom_id res chain seq x y z
N MET A 1 10.25 -22.29 -6.35
CA MET A 1 10.56 -20.90 -6.75
C MET A 1 10.34 -20.03 -5.52
N SER A 2 11.18 -19.02 -5.29
CA SER A 2 10.97 -18.06 -4.19
C SER A 2 9.91 -17.03 -4.60
N HIS A 3 9.04 -16.63 -3.68
CA HIS A 3 8.06 -15.57 -3.90
C HIS A 3 8.67 -14.19 -3.62
N TYR A 4 8.10 -13.13 -4.20
CA TYR A 4 8.51 -11.74 -3.95
C TYR A 4 8.05 -11.31 -2.55
N THR A 5 8.98 -10.84 -1.71
CA THR A 5 8.71 -10.55 -0.29
C THR A 5 8.52 -9.06 -0.02
N VAL A 6 8.02 -8.71 1.17
CA VAL A 6 7.87 -7.31 1.60
C VAL A 6 9.24 -6.62 1.65
N GLU A 7 10.28 -7.32 2.08
CA GLU A 7 11.65 -6.77 2.16
C GLU A 7 12.19 -6.46 0.76
N GLN A 8 11.95 -7.33 -0.21
CA GLN A 8 12.32 -7.10 -1.61
C GLN A 8 11.54 -5.92 -2.20
N PHE A 9 10.23 -5.85 -1.93
CA PHE A 9 9.39 -4.72 -2.34
C PHE A 9 9.92 -3.38 -1.79
N LEU A 10 10.25 -3.33 -0.50
CA LEU A 10 10.79 -2.12 0.13
C LEU A 10 12.16 -1.73 -0.45
N ALA A 11 13.04 -2.71 -0.70
CA ALA A 11 14.34 -2.46 -1.30
C ALA A 11 14.22 -1.91 -2.75
N ASP A 12 13.36 -2.50 -3.57
CA ASP A 12 13.12 -2.04 -4.94
C ASP A 12 12.44 -0.66 -4.96
N SER A 13 11.50 -0.43 -4.04
CA SER A 13 10.85 0.89 -3.86
C SER A 13 11.86 1.95 -3.49
N ARG A 14 12.74 1.64 -2.53
CA ARG A 14 13.83 2.53 -2.09
C ARG A 14 14.74 2.87 -3.27
N GLN A 15 15.22 1.87 -4.00
CA GLN A 15 16.08 2.07 -5.17
C GLN A 15 15.40 2.95 -6.22
N THR A 16 14.12 2.69 -6.50
CA THR A 16 13.33 3.43 -7.48
C THR A 16 13.19 4.90 -7.07
N PHE A 17 12.80 5.17 -5.82
CA PHE A 17 12.57 6.53 -5.34
C PHE A 17 13.85 7.32 -5.14
N GLN A 18 14.95 6.70 -4.69
CA GLN A 18 16.25 7.36 -4.61
C GLN A 18 16.81 7.68 -6.01
N GLY A 19 16.55 6.85 -7.02
CA GLY A 19 17.04 7.05 -8.38
C GLY A 19 16.22 8.04 -9.21
N LYS A 20 14.88 8.02 -9.09
CA LYS A 20 13.95 8.77 -9.97
C LYS A 20 13.16 9.86 -9.25
N GLY A 21 13.14 9.83 -7.91
CA GLY A 21 12.20 10.60 -7.09
C GLY A 21 10.81 9.97 -7.06
N VAL A 22 10.02 10.29 -6.02
CA VAL A 22 8.70 9.69 -5.77
C VAL A 22 7.78 9.79 -6.99
N ARG A 23 7.56 11.00 -7.50
CA ARG A 23 6.58 11.25 -8.58
C ARG A 23 6.86 10.45 -9.85
N ALA A 24 8.12 10.36 -10.26
CA ALA A 24 8.50 9.63 -11.48
C ALA A 24 8.64 8.12 -11.25
N GLY A 25 8.82 7.68 -10.00
CA GLY A 25 8.95 6.28 -9.63
C GLY A 25 7.64 5.54 -9.35
N LEU A 26 6.52 6.25 -9.14
CA LEU A 26 5.25 5.64 -8.70
C LEU A 26 4.76 4.51 -9.61
N GLU A 27 4.86 4.64 -10.93
CA GLU A 27 4.39 3.60 -11.85
C GLU A 27 5.24 2.33 -11.78
N GLU A 28 6.54 2.46 -11.53
CA GLU A 28 7.43 1.32 -11.36
C GLU A 28 7.17 0.61 -10.03
N VAL A 29 6.97 1.38 -8.94
CA VAL A 29 6.58 0.80 -7.65
C VAL A 29 5.19 0.16 -7.72
N ARG A 30 4.26 0.70 -8.53
CA ARG A 30 2.95 0.09 -8.78
C ARG A 30 3.08 -1.32 -9.37
N LEU A 31 3.99 -1.52 -10.33
CA LEU A 31 4.28 -2.86 -10.88
C LEU A 31 4.83 -3.80 -9.79
N LYS A 32 5.66 -3.29 -8.87
CA LYS A 32 6.15 -4.08 -7.73
C LYS A 32 5.07 -4.44 -6.72
N VAL A 33 4.01 -3.63 -6.60
CA VAL A 33 2.82 -4.03 -5.85
C VAL A 33 2.12 -5.21 -6.54
N GLU A 34 2.02 -5.22 -7.88
CA GLU A 34 1.46 -6.38 -8.59
C GLU A 34 2.28 -7.66 -8.33
N ASP A 35 3.61 -7.58 -8.46
CA ASP A 35 4.52 -8.70 -8.14
C ASP A 35 4.34 -9.19 -6.69
N LEU A 36 4.18 -8.26 -5.73
CA LEU A 36 4.00 -8.59 -4.31
C LEU A 36 2.65 -9.28 -4.04
N LEU A 37 1.59 -8.88 -4.72
CA LEU A 37 0.26 -9.47 -4.56
C LEU A 37 0.18 -10.91 -5.10
N GLU A 38 1.10 -11.32 -5.97
CA GLU A 38 1.19 -12.70 -6.45
C GLU A 38 1.78 -13.67 -5.41
N ASN A 39 2.37 -13.17 -4.31
CA ASN A 39 2.91 -14.00 -3.25
C ASN A 39 1.76 -14.65 -2.44
N PRO A 40 1.51 -15.97 -2.56
CA PRO A 40 0.37 -16.63 -1.93
C PRO A 40 0.48 -16.70 -0.40
N ARG A 41 1.65 -16.40 0.17
CA ARG A 41 1.93 -16.42 1.60
C ARG A 41 1.94 -15.05 2.24
N LEU A 42 1.70 -13.98 1.48
CA LEU A 42 1.81 -12.59 1.95
C LEU A 42 1.00 -12.32 3.23
N LEU A 43 -0.22 -12.84 3.34
CA LEU A 43 -1.00 -12.65 4.56
C LEU A 43 -0.59 -13.61 5.68
N GLU A 44 -0.27 -14.86 5.35
CA GLU A 44 0.13 -15.88 6.33
C GLU A 44 1.41 -15.47 7.07
N ASP A 45 2.36 -14.89 6.36
CA ASP A 45 3.68 -14.56 6.90
C ASP A 45 3.65 -13.27 7.75
N TYR A 46 2.66 -12.38 7.58
CA TYR A 46 2.68 -11.04 8.18
C TYR A 46 1.43 -10.64 8.97
N VAL A 47 0.30 -11.33 8.84
CA VAL A 47 -0.98 -10.93 9.43
C VAL A 47 -1.57 -12.06 10.26
N ASP A 48 -1.77 -11.80 11.56
CA ASP A 48 -2.61 -12.66 12.40
C ASP A 48 -4.08 -12.48 12.01
N MET A 49 -4.57 -13.37 11.16
CA MET A 49 -5.94 -13.32 10.63
C MET A 49 -7.03 -13.51 11.70
N GLU A 50 -6.71 -14.09 12.87
CA GLU A 50 -7.67 -14.25 13.96
C GLU A 50 -7.80 -12.96 14.77
N ALA A 51 -6.70 -12.24 14.99
CA ALA A 51 -6.67 -10.95 15.68
C ALA A 51 -6.92 -9.75 14.75
N TYR A 52 -7.04 -9.97 13.44
CA TYR A 52 -7.04 -8.88 12.46
C TYR A 52 -8.27 -7.97 12.53
N ALA A 53 -8.04 -6.72 12.95
CA ALA A 53 -9.07 -5.69 13.04
C ALA A 53 -8.58 -4.37 12.41
N GLY A 54 -9.00 -4.09 11.18
CA GLY A 54 -8.81 -2.80 10.54
C GLY A 54 -7.60 -2.75 9.63
N HIS A 55 -6.40 -2.61 10.20
CA HIS A 55 -5.16 -2.56 9.42
C HIS A 55 -3.93 -2.99 10.22
N SER A 56 -2.89 -3.43 9.50
CA SER A 56 -1.59 -3.81 10.05
C SER A 56 -0.47 -3.26 9.17
N VAL A 57 0.53 -2.62 9.77
CA VAL A 57 1.79 -2.29 9.09
C VAL A 57 2.63 -3.56 9.04
N ILE A 58 2.94 -4.03 7.84
CA ILE A 58 3.71 -5.27 7.61
C ILE A 58 5.13 -4.99 7.11
N GLY A 59 5.45 -3.74 6.81
CA GLY A 59 6.77 -3.31 6.41
C GLY A 59 6.92 -1.79 6.47
N HIS A 60 8.14 -1.33 6.77
CA HIS A 60 8.51 0.08 6.76
C HIS A 60 9.96 0.23 6.29
N ASP A 61 10.18 1.14 5.35
CA ASP A 61 11.50 1.57 4.93
C ASP A 61 11.83 2.93 5.55
N ALA A 62 12.71 2.97 6.56
CA ALA A 62 13.02 4.21 7.27
C ALA A 62 13.80 5.24 6.41
N GLU A 63 14.40 4.85 5.29
CA GLU A 63 15.17 5.74 4.42
C GLU A 63 14.27 6.54 3.47
N THR A 64 13.22 5.92 2.93
CA THR A 64 12.27 6.54 2.01
C THR A 64 10.89 6.78 2.62
N ASP A 65 10.72 6.39 3.87
CA ASP A 65 9.48 6.46 4.66
C ASP A 65 8.28 5.78 3.97
N VAL A 66 8.55 4.67 3.27
CA VAL A 66 7.53 3.84 2.61
C VAL A 66 6.98 2.84 3.60
N TYR A 67 5.66 2.78 3.73
CA TYR A 67 4.95 1.79 4.54
C TYR A 67 4.17 0.81 3.66
N VAL A 68 4.20 -0.47 4.02
CA VAL A 68 3.27 -1.48 3.50
C VAL A 68 2.22 -1.74 4.56
N ILE A 69 0.98 -1.39 4.24
CA ILE A 69 -0.15 -1.49 5.15
C ILE A 69 -1.20 -2.41 4.54
N VAL A 70 -1.53 -3.48 5.25
CA VAL A 70 -2.66 -4.33 4.91
C VAL A 70 -3.90 -3.73 5.56
N HIS A 71 -4.97 -3.57 4.79
CA HIS A 71 -6.29 -3.12 5.26
C HIS A 71 -7.32 -4.24 5.10
N GLY A 72 -8.23 -4.40 6.07
CA GLY A 72 -9.31 -5.38 5.99
C GLY A 72 -9.91 -5.79 7.33
N GLY A 73 -10.70 -6.86 7.27
CA GLY A 73 -11.44 -7.43 8.38
C GLY A 73 -12.46 -8.44 7.88
N ARG A 74 -13.19 -9.09 8.81
CA ARG A 74 -14.16 -10.16 8.46
C ARG A 74 -15.37 -9.67 7.63
N LYS A 75 -15.62 -8.36 7.57
CA LYS A 75 -16.74 -7.74 6.84
C LYS A 75 -16.26 -6.52 6.07
N GLY A 76 -16.97 -6.20 4.99
CA GLY A 76 -16.73 -4.96 4.24
C GLY A 76 -16.90 -3.72 5.12
N ASN A 77 -16.04 -2.74 4.92
CA ASN A 77 -16.05 -1.46 5.63
C ASN A 77 -16.18 -0.30 4.61
N LYS A 78 -16.63 0.87 5.08
CA LYS A 78 -16.74 2.10 4.30
C LYS A 78 -16.05 3.23 5.04
N SER A 79 -15.17 3.95 4.33
CA SER A 79 -14.54 5.17 4.83
C SER A 79 -15.31 6.43 4.40
N SER A 80 -15.26 7.46 5.24
CA SER A 80 -15.63 8.82 4.84
C SER A 80 -14.63 9.37 3.81
N PRO A 81 -15.03 10.33 2.94
CA PRO A 81 -14.07 11.02 2.08
C PRO A 81 -12.92 11.63 2.89
N HIS A 82 -11.68 11.36 2.46
CA HIS A 82 -10.45 11.89 3.05
C HIS A 82 -9.36 12.02 1.97
N ASP A 83 -8.31 12.79 2.27
CA ASP A 83 -7.07 12.82 1.49
C ASP A 83 -5.92 12.15 2.26
N HIS A 84 -4.75 12.07 1.62
CA HIS A 84 -3.53 11.47 2.20
C HIS A 84 -2.46 12.54 2.47
N GLY A 85 -2.87 13.80 2.61
CA GLY A 85 -1.96 14.94 2.75
C GLY A 85 -0.90 14.98 1.63
N PRO A 86 0.38 15.18 1.95
CA PRO A 86 1.46 15.21 0.96
C PRO A 86 1.88 13.82 0.45
N CYS A 87 1.33 12.74 1.01
CA CYS A 87 1.75 11.38 0.71
C CYS A 87 1.12 10.87 -0.58
N SER A 88 1.88 10.07 -1.33
CA SER A 88 1.36 9.26 -2.43
C SER A 88 0.95 7.88 -1.92
N VAL A 89 -0.13 7.31 -2.45
CA VAL A 89 -0.63 5.99 -2.07
C VAL A 89 -0.87 5.14 -3.32
N ILE A 90 -0.42 3.90 -3.28
CA ILE A 90 -0.70 2.86 -4.27
C ILE A 90 -1.58 1.81 -3.60
N TYR A 91 -2.69 1.42 -4.23
CA TYR A 91 -3.60 0.41 -3.71
C TYR A 91 -3.48 -0.89 -4.49
N GLY A 92 -3.53 -2.00 -3.75
CA GLY A 92 -3.64 -3.35 -4.27
C GLY A 92 -4.73 -4.12 -3.51
N ASN A 93 -5.48 -4.98 -4.20
CA ASN A 93 -6.40 -5.90 -3.54
C ASN A 93 -5.81 -7.31 -3.56
N TYR A 94 -5.48 -7.85 -2.39
CA TYR A 94 -4.99 -9.23 -2.26
C TYR A 94 -6.15 -10.24 -2.27
N THR A 95 -7.25 -9.93 -1.59
CA THR A 95 -8.51 -10.68 -1.66
C THR A 95 -9.70 -9.73 -1.78
N GLY A 96 -10.80 -10.23 -2.35
CA GLY A 96 -12.02 -9.45 -2.51
C GLY A 96 -11.86 -8.27 -3.49
N HIS A 97 -12.66 -7.22 -3.31
CA HIS A 97 -12.58 -6.02 -4.12
C HIS A 97 -12.88 -4.77 -3.30
N THR A 98 -12.30 -3.66 -3.72
CA THR A 98 -12.58 -2.33 -3.17
C THR A 98 -13.24 -1.47 -4.24
N THR A 99 -14.35 -0.81 -3.92
CA THR A 99 -14.94 0.22 -4.78
C THR A 99 -14.51 1.60 -4.30
N MET A 100 -13.86 2.37 -5.17
CA MET A 100 -13.36 3.71 -4.83
C MET A 100 -14.15 4.78 -5.58
N ARG A 101 -14.54 5.83 -4.85
CA ARG A 101 -15.07 7.08 -5.41
C ARG A 101 -14.07 8.19 -5.18
N ARG A 102 -13.63 8.84 -6.26
CA ARG A 102 -12.75 10.01 -6.18
C ARG A 102 -13.59 11.28 -6.00
N TRP A 103 -13.10 12.15 -5.15
CA TRP A 103 -13.66 13.48 -4.90
C TRP A 103 -12.62 14.53 -5.25
N LYS A 104 -13.07 15.67 -5.77
CA LYS A 104 -12.22 16.84 -5.98
C LYS A 104 -12.78 17.97 -5.12
N ARG A 105 -11.92 18.57 -4.29
CA ARG A 105 -12.29 19.77 -3.54
C ARG A 105 -12.62 20.91 -4.50
N LEU A 106 -13.60 21.73 -4.14
CA LEU A 106 -14.01 22.92 -4.90
C LEU A 106 -13.57 24.22 -4.23
N ASP A 107 -13.04 24.14 -3.01
CA ASP A 107 -12.44 25.24 -2.26
C ASP A 107 -10.93 25.35 -2.54
N ASP A 108 -10.27 26.31 -1.88
CA ASP A 108 -8.84 26.60 -2.01
C ASP A 108 -7.96 25.68 -1.14
N GLY A 109 -8.54 24.70 -0.45
CA GLY A 109 -7.81 23.79 0.42
C GLY A 109 -7.35 24.41 1.74
N GLY A 110 -7.86 25.59 2.12
CA GLY A 110 -7.66 26.14 3.46
C GLY A 110 -8.19 25.20 4.54
N SER A 111 -7.37 24.99 5.58
CA SER A 111 -7.68 24.26 6.82
C SER A 111 -8.33 25.17 7.86
#